data_AF-A0A2D2H049-F1
#
_entry.id   AF-A0A2D2H049-F1
#
_cell.length_a   1.000
_cell.length_b   1.000
_cell.length_c   1.000
_cell.angle_alpha   90.00
_cell.angle_beta   90.00
_cell.angle_gamma   90.00
#
_symmetry.space_group_name_H-M   'P 1'
#
loop_
_entity.id
_entity.type
_entity.pdbx_description
1 polymer ?
#
loop_
_entity_poly.entity_id
_entity_poly.type
_entity_poly.pdbx_seq_one_letter_code
_entity_poly.pdbx_strand_id
1 'polypeptide(L)'
;MEFIPETEEAPGCACGSNPREGLDHRSWLLLTQAGTAMAQTIAVPSDPRARYELVGKVRRDDGLVEITTRRQGPSGTSFARREADCRRRLLRYLGEGDTLEEARCPAPNPGRMSPLVDGSISGHIVRFACGSR
;
A
#
# COMPACT_ATOMS: atom_id res chain seq x y z
N MET A 1 -25.10 28.57 -17.19
CA MET A 1 -24.63 27.19 -17.41
C MET A 1 -23.20 27.33 -17.90
N GLU A 2 -22.26 27.42 -16.97
CA GLU A 2 -20.85 27.61 -17.32
C GLU A 2 -20.14 26.26 -17.25
N PHE A 3 -19.62 25.87 -18.41
CA PHE A 3 -18.83 24.68 -18.64
C PHE A 3 -17.52 24.83 -17.86
N ILE A 4 -17.27 23.96 -16.89
CA ILE A 4 -15.95 23.79 -16.29
C ILE A 4 -15.23 22.73 -17.12
N PRO A 5 -14.16 23.05 -17.86
CA PRO A 5 -13.42 22.05 -18.61
C PRO A 5 -12.64 21.13 -17.66
N GLU A 6 -12.80 19.82 -17.88
CA GLU A 6 -11.85 18.78 -17.46
C GLU A 6 -10.50 19.06 -18.13
N THR A 7 -9.44 19.27 -17.33
CA THR A 7 -8.08 18.76 -17.58
C THR A 7 -7.16 19.30 -16.49
N GLU A 8 -6.87 18.49 -15.48
CA GLU A 8 -5.54 18.48 -14.85
C GLU A 8 -5.19 17.02 -14.61
N GLU A 9 -4.57 16.41 -15.62
CA GLU A 9 -3.78 15.21 -15.41
C GLU A 9 -2.70 15.56 -14.38
N ALA A 10 -2.81 14.95 -13.20
CA ALA A 10 -1.78 15.08 -12.18
C ALA A 10 -0.41 14.74 -12.80
N PRO A 11 0.64 15.52 -12.53
CA PRO A 11 1.96 15.26 -13.07
C PRO A 11 2.37 13.84 -12.72
N GLY A 12 2.60 13.03 -13.75
CA GLY A 12 2.95 11.63 -13.62
C GLY A 12 4.07 11.44 -12.61
N CYS A 13 3.86 10.57 -11.63
CA CYS A 13 4.88 10.20 -10.67
C CYS A 13 6.05 9.53 -11.38
N ALA A 14 7.04 10.32 -11.78
CA ALA A 14 8.31 9.81 -12.26
C ALA A 14 9.12 9.31 -11.07
N CYS A 15 8.87 8.07 -10.62
CA CYS A 15 9.83 7.35 -9.80
C CYS A 15 11.02 6.98 -10.70
N GLY A 16 12.07 7.81 -10.68
CA GLY A 16 13.28 7.60 -11.47
C GLY A 16 13.93 6.24 -11.20
N SER A 17 14.03 5.44 -12.24
CA SER A 17 14.82 4.21 -12.28
C SER A 17 16.31 4.57 -12.33
N ASN A 18 17.10 4.13 -11.35
CA ASN A 18 18.55 4.27 -11.39
C ASN A 18 19.17 3.06 -12.14
N PRO A 19 19.91 3.24 -13.25
CA PRO A 19 20.65 2.15 -13.86
C PRO A 19 21.97 1.91 -13.11
N ARG A 20 22.14 0.71 -12.55
CA ARG A 20 23.45 0.23 -12.10
C ARG A 20 23.95 -0.82 -13.08
N GLU A 21 24.71 -0.39 -14.07
CA GLU A 21 25.42 -1.27 -15.01
C GLU A 21 26.92 -1.16 -14.71
N GLY A 22 27.48 -2.24 -14.17
CA GLY A 22 28.90 -2.37 -13.84
C GLY A 22 29.18 -3.84 -13.54
N LEU A 23 29.24 -4.64 -14.60
CA LEU A 23 29.36 -6.10 -14.55
C LEU A 23 30.83 -6.50 -14.78
N ASP A 24 31.55 -6.80 -13.70
CA ASP A 24 32.85 -7.50 -13.75
C ASP A 24 32.59 -9.00 -13.53
N HIS A 25 32.93 -9.79 -14.56
CA HIS A 25 32.62 -11.22 -14.63
C HIS A 25 33.66 -12.06 -13.90
N ARG A 26 33.43 -12.34 -12.61
CA ARG A 26 34.09 -13.45 -11.91
C ARG A 26 33.02 -14.40 -11.37
N SER A 27 32.87 -15.50 -12.11
CA SER A 27 31.89 -16.55 -11.93
C SER A 27 32.06 -17.25 -10.58
N TRP A 28 31.16 -16.95 -9.65
CA TRP A 28 30.86 -17.77 -8.48
C TRP A 28 29.42 -18.28 -8.67
N LEU A 29 29.24 -19.59 -8.85
CA LEU A 29 27.91 -20.20 -8.85
C LEU A 29 27.34 -20.13 -7.43
N LEU A 30 26.70 -19.01 -7.10
CA LEU A 30 25.85 -18.87 -5.94
C LEU A 30 24.47 -19.40 -6.31
N LEU A 31 24.13 -20.59 -5.80
CA LEU A 31 22.79 -21.14 -5.86
C LEU A 31 21.87 -20.22 -5.03
N THR A 32 21.19 -19.30 -5.70
CA THR A 32 20.33 -18.30 -5.04
C THR A 32 19.00 -18.96 -4.71
N GLN A 33 18.74 -19.25 -3.44
CA GLN A 33 17.41 -19.69 -2.99
C GLN A 33 16.44 -18.52 -3.09
N ALA A 34 15.60 -18.53 -4.12
CA ALA A 34 14.45 -17.63 -4.21
C ALA A 34 13.39 -18.11 -3.20
N GLY A 35 13.41 -17.54 -1.99
CA GLY A 35 12.35 -17.74 -1.01
C GLY A 35 11.04 -17.15 -1.51
N THR A 36 10.00 -17.98 -1.68
CA THR A 36 8.66 -17.52 -2.02
C THR A 36 8.05 -16.89 -0.77
N ALA A 37 8.06 -15.55 -0.68
CA ALA A 37 7.32 -14.85 0.37
C ALA A 37 5.82 -15.10 0.16
N MET A 38 5.21 -15.88 1.06
CA MET A 38 3.78 -16.13 1.03
C MET A 38 3.02 -14.83 1.29
N ALA A 39 2.21 -14.40 0.33
CA ALA A 39 1.33 -13.25 0.49
C ALA A 39 0.36 -13.50 1.66
N GLN A 40 0.36 -12.61 2.65
CA GLN A 40 -0.49 -12.76 3.82
C GLN A 40 -1.90 -12.25 3.51
N THR A 41 -2.87 -13.16 3.43
CA THR A 41 -4.27 -12.79 3.19
C THR A 41 -4.90 -12.17 4.44
N ILE A 42 -5.67 -11.10 4.24
CA ILE A 42 -6.38 -10.36 5.30
C ILE A 42 -7.88 -10.64 5.16
N ALA A 43 -8.51 -11.13 6.22
CA ALA A 43 -9.96 -11.31 6.26
C ALA A 43 -10.66 -9.94 6.43
N VAL A 44 -11.52 -9.59 5.48
CA VAL A 44 -12.30 -8.34 5.49
C VAL A 44 -13.80 -8.67 5.26
N PRO A 45 -14.54 -9.07 6.30
CA PRO A 45 -15.94 -9.47 6.18
C PRO A 45 -16.87 -8.40 5.59
N SER A 46 -16.50 -7.12 5.74
CA SER A 46 -17.26 -5.98 5.20
C SER A 46 -17.21 -5.85 3.67
N ASP A 47 -16.27 -6.53 2.99
CA ASP A 47 -16.20 -6.59 1.52
C ASP A 47 -16.00 -8.05 1.06
N PRO A 48 -17.06 -8.88 1.12
CA PRO A 48 -16.97 -10.32 0.86
C PRO A 48 -16.71 -10.66 -0.62
N ARG A 49 -16.83 -9.67 -1.52
CA ARG A 49 -16.59 -9.85 -2.95
C ARG A 49 -15.14 -9.61 -3.35
N ALA A 50 -14.29 -9.18 -2.41
CA ALA A 50 -12.89 -8.91 -2.66
C ALA A 50 -11.96 -9.72 -1.76
N ARG A 51 -10.75 -9.96 -2.27
CA ARG A 51 -9.64 -10.55 -1.52
C ARG A 51 -8.63 -9.47 -1.21
N TYR A 52 -8.15 -9.45 0.02
CA TYR A 52 -7.15 -8.50 0.49
C TYR A 52 -5.87 -9.23 0.87
N GLU A 53 -4.74 -8.70 0.44
CA GLU A 53 -3.41 -9.25 0.71
C GLU A 53 -2.51 -8.15 1.26
N LEU A 54 -1.72 -8.47 2.28
CA LEU A 54 -0.66 -7.61 2.77
C LEU A 54 0.55 -7.72 1.83
N VAL A 55 0.86 -6.63 1.14
CA VAL A 55 2.00 -6.52 0.21
C VAL A 55 3.21 -5.96 0.93
N GLY A 56 3.01 -5.06 1.89
CA GLY A 56 4.09 -4.43 2.63
C GLY A 56 3.65 -3.99 4.02
N LYS A 57 4.55 -4.11 4.99
CA LYS A 57 4.38 -3.60 6.34
C LYS A 57 5.73 -3.11 6.84
N VAL A 58 5.81 -1.82 7.15
CA VAL A 58 7.03 -1.18 7.67
C VAL A 58 6.68 -0.46 8.95
N ARG A 59 7.41 -0.73 10.03
CA ARG A 59 7.34 0.11 11.24
C ARG A 59 8.31 1.26 11.07
N ARG A 60 7.79 2.48 11.22
CA ARG A 60 8.55 3.72 11.14
C ARG A 60 9.22 4.05 12.48
N ASP A 61 10.23 4.90 12.44
CA ASP A 61 10.99 5.33 13.62
C ASP A 61 10.13 6.14 14.61
N ASP A 62 9.09 6.81 14.11
CA ASP A 62 8.07 7.53 14.90
C ASP A 62 7.05 6.60 15.59
N GLY A 63 7.18 5.28 15.41
CA GLY A 63 6.32 4.27 16.00
C GLY A 63 5.04 3.97 15.19
N LEU A 64 4.79 4.70 14.10
CA LEU A 64 3.68 4.44 13.19
C LEU A 64 3.98 3.21 12.31
N VAL A 65 2.93 2.66 11.68
CA VAL A 65 3.03 1.52 10.79
C VAL A 65 2.53 1.92 9.42
N GLU A 66 3.39 1.79 8.41
CA GLU A 66 3.01 1.89 7.00
C GLU A 66 2.58 0.51 6.49
N ILE A 67 1.43 0.47 5.83
CA ILE A 67 0.74 -0.75 5.41
C ILE A 67 0.37 -0.59 3.94
N THR A 68 0.87 -1.50 3.11
CA THR A 68 0.48 -1.59 1.69
C THR A 68 -0.32 -2.86 1.47
N THR A 69 -1.51 -2.71 0.91
CA THR A 69 -2.40 -3.84 0.63
C THR A 69 -2.75 -3.89 -0.85
N ARG A 70 -2.91 -5.11 -1.37
CA ARG A 70 -3.58 -5.38 -2.64
C ARG A 70 -5.02 -5.78 -2.36
N ARG A 71 -5.96 -5.24 -3.13
CA ARG A 71 -7.36 -5.65 -3.18
C ARG A 71 -7.64 -6.21 -4.57
N GLN A 72 -8.18 -7.42 -4.63
CA GLN A 72 -8.65 -8.05 -5.87
C GLN A 72 -10.17 -8.24 -5.78
N GLY A 73 -10.94 -7.55 -6.60
CA GLY A 73 -12.41 -7.63 -6.60
C GLY A 73 -13.00 -7.60 -8.01
N PRO A 74 -14.34 -7.55 -8.15
CA PRO A 74 -15.00 -7.59 -9.45
C PRO A 74 -14.64 -6.42 -10.36
N SER A 75 -14.27 -5.28 -9.77
CA SER A 75 -13.86 -4.06 -10.48
C SER A 75 -12.36 -4.08 -10.88
N GLY A 76 -11.63 -5.15 -10.59
CA GLY A 76 -10.20 -5.26 -10.87
C GLY A 76 -9.32 -5.32 -9.64
N THR A 77 -8.03 -5.01 -9.84
CA THR A 77 -7.02 -4.96 -8.78
C THR A 77 -6.75 -3.51 -8.41
N SER A 78 -6.64 -3.23 -7.11
CA SER A 78 -6.19 -1.93 -6.59
C SER A 78 -5.19 -2.12 -5.46
N PHE A 79 -4.36 -1.13 -5.23
CA PHE A 79 -3.37 -1.04 -4.17
C PHE A 79 -3.64 0.20 -3.34
N ALA A 80 -3.40 0.08 -2.04
CA ALA A 80 -3.56 1.19 -1.13
C ALA A 80 -2.46 1.16 -0.07
N ARG A 81 -1.87 2.32 0.16
CA ARG A 81 -0.82 2.57 1.15
C ARG A 81 -1.40 3.44 2.24
N ARG A 82 -1.29 2.97 3.47
CA ARG A 82 -1.84 3.60 4.67
C ARG A 82 -0.76 3.76 5.70
N GLU A 83 -0.90 4.79 6.52
CA GLU A 83 -0.17 4.91 7.77
C GLU A 83 -1.13 4.76 8.92
N ALA A 84 -0.74 4.03 9.95
CA ALA A 84 -1.55 3.76 11.12
C ALA A 84 -0.79 4.05 12.42
N ASP A 85 -1.48 4.69 13.35
CA ASP A 85 -1.11 4.72 14.76
C ASP A 85 -1.87 3.58 15.47
N CYS A 86 -1.16 2.47 15.71
CA CYS A 86 -1.74 1.29 16.36
C CYS A 86 -2.21 1.55 17.79
N ARG A 87 -1.60 2.52 18.51
CA ARG A 87 -1.93 2.80 19.91
C ARG A 87 -3.16 3.69 20.01
N ARG A 88 -3.22 4.72 19.18
CA ARG A 88 -4.31 5.71 19.18
C ARG A 88 -5.48 5.29 18.30
N ARG A 89 -5.38 4.15 17.60
CA ARG A 89 -6.34 3.65 16.62
C ARG A 89 -6.67 4.70 15.56
N LEU A 90 -5.64 5.29 14.97
CA LEU A 90 -5.77 6.29 13.91
C LEU A 90 -5.19 5.77 12.59
N LEU A 91 -5.69 6.26 11.47
CA LEU A 91 -5.12 6.01 10.14
C LEU A 91 -5.14 7.24 9.23
N ARG A 92 -4.35 7.21 8.18
CA ARG A 92 -4.55 8.02 6.97
C ARG A 92 -4.08 7.27 5.73
N TYR A 93 -4.57 7.69 4.57
CA TYR A 93 -4.07 7.20 3.30
C TYR A 93 -2.84 8.00 2.88
N LEU A 94 -1.82 7.28 2.41
CA LEU A 94 -0.60 7.85 1.87
C LEU A 94 -0.54 7.77 0.34
N GLY A 95 -1.34 6.92 -0.28
CA GLY A 95 -1.42 6.72 -1.72
C GLY A 95 -2.34 5.55 -2.08
N GLU A 96 -2.84 5.55 -3.31
CA GLU A 96 -3.67 4.48 -3.87
C GLU A 96 -3.54 4.47 -5.39
N GLY A 97 -3.94 3.36 -6.01
CA GLY A 97 -3.96 3.21 -7.47
C GLY A 97 -4.29 1.79 -7.89
N ASP A 98 -4.32 1.55 -9.19
CA ASP A 98 -4.52 0.21 -9.76
C ASP A 98 -3.21 -0.57 -9.82
N THR A 99 -2.07 0.14 -9.73
CA THR A 99 -0.72 -0.43 -9.65
C THR A 99 -0.03 -0.14 -8.30
N LEU A 100 1.02 -0.92 -7.98
CA LEU A 100 1.81 -0.70 -6.78
C LEU A 100 2.59 0.61 -6.87
N GLU A 101 3.03 0.97 -8.08
CA GLU A 101 3.74 2.19 -8.43
C GLU A 101 2.88 3.43 -8.15
N GLU A 102 1.62 3.44 -8.60
CA GLU A 102 0.66 4.51 -8.29
C GLU A 102 0.41 4.62 -6.78
N ALA A 103 0.23 3.50 -6.07
CA ALA A 103 0.03 3.53 -4.62
C ALA A 103 1.25 4.05 -3.83
N ARG A 104 2.46 4.04 -4.44
CA ARG A 104 3.66 4.66 -3.87
C ARG A 104 3.67 6.18 -4.03
N CYS A 105 2.92 6.73 -5.00
CA CYS A 105 2.73 8.16 -5.10
C CYS A 105 2.14 8.71 -3.79
N PRO A 106 2.60 9.87 -3.32
CA PRO A 106 1.95 10.55 -2.21
C PRO A 106 0.54 10.96 -2.64
N ALA A 107 -0.46 10.70 -1.78
CA ALA A 107 -1.77 11.29 -1.93
C ALA A 107 -1.63 12.83 -1.96
N PRO A 108 -2.31 13.55 -2.86
CA PRO A 108 -2.12 14.99 -3.06
C PRO A 108 -2.40 15.80 -1.79
N ASN A 109 -3.29 15.31 -0.93
CA ASN A 109 -3.52 15.84 0.41
C ASN A 109 -3.88 14.69 1.36
N PRO A 110 -2.90 14.07 2.03
CA PRO A 110 -3.16 12.93 2.91
C PRO A 110 -3.94 13.33 4.18
N GLY A 111 -4.06 14.63 4.44
CA GLY A 111 -4.78 15.17 5.58
C GLY A 111 -4.22 14.77 6.94
N ARG A 112 -5.02 15.01 7.98
CA ARG A 112 -4.76 14.55 9.34
C ARG A 112 -5.19 13.10 9.47
N MET A 113 -4.53 12.36 10.37
CA MET A 113 -5.01 11.04 10.74
C MET A 113 -6.42 11.11 11.33
N SER A 114 -7.24 10.13 10.98
CA SER A 114 -8.61 9.98 11.43
C SER A 114 -8.79 8.70 12.24
N PRO A 115 -9.76 8.64 13.17
CA PRO A 115 -10.07 7.44 13.91
C PRO A 115 -10.38 6.24 13.00
N LEU A 116 -9.91 5.06 13.40
CA LEU A 116 -10.31 3.80 12.79
C LEU A 116 -11.80 3.56 13.05
N VAL A 117 -12.54 3.35 11.96
CA VAL A 117 -13.93 2.90 12.04
C VAL A 117 -13.95 1.39 12.16
N ASP A 118 -14.49 0.90 13.28
CA ASP A 118 -14.64 -0.54 13.51
C ASP A 118 -15.57 -1.17 12.46
N GLY A 119 -15.20 -2.36 11.97
CA GLY A 119 -15.92 -3.04 10.89
C GLY A 119 -15.65 -2.49 9.48
N SER A 120 -14.93 -1.38 9.33
CA SER A 120 -14.51 -0.91 8.00
C SER A 120 -13.37 -1.75 7.43
N ILE A 121 -13.20 -1.70 6.10
CA ILE A 121 -12.06 -2.34 5.40
C ILE A 121 -10.73 -1.93 6.04
N SER A 122 -10.52 -0.62 6.27
CA SER A 122 -9.30 -0.12 6.90
C SER A 122 -9.18 -0.56 8.36
N GLY A 123 -10.29 -0.66 9.08
CA GLY A 123 -10.33 -1.22 10.44
C GLY A 123 -9.86 -2.68 10.49
N HIS A 124 -10.27 -3.51 9.54
CA HIS A 124 -9.80 -4.89 9.43
C HIS A 124 -8.32 -4.98 9.06
N ILE A 125 -7.88 -4.20 8.07
CA ILE A 125 -6.49 -4.16 7.61
C ILE A 125 -5.55 -3.70 8.73
N VAL A 126 -5.88 -2.61 9.42
CA VAL A 126 -5.01 -2.07 10.47
C VAL A 126 -4.98 -2.99 11.68
N ARG A 127 -6.10 -3.62 12.07
CA ARG A 127 -6.09 -4.64 13.14
C ARG A 127 -5.19 -5.82 12.80
N PHE A 128 -5.28 -6.31 11.56
CA PHE A 128 -4.39 -7.37 11.07
C PHE A 128 -2.92 -6.93 11.13
N ALA A 129 -2.60 -5.72 10.65
CA ALA A 129 -1.23 -5.23 10.61
C ALA A 129 -0.67 -4.89 12.00
N CYS A 130 -1.45 -4.29 12.89
CA CYS A 130 -1.01 -3.94 14.24
C CYS A 130 -0.90 -5.15 15.17
N GLY A 131 -1.60 -6.25 14.84
CA GLY A 131 -1.76 -7.42 15.68
C GLY A 131 -2.86 -7.20 16.72
N SER A 132 -3.45 -8.29 17.22
CA SER A 132 -4.42 -8.28 18.32
C SER A 132 -3.72 -7.80 19.60
N ARG A 133 -3.87 -6.53 19.95
CA ARG A 133 -3.48 -5.98 21.26
C ARG A 133 -4.68 -5.31 21.90
#